data_AF-B1W4T2-F1
#
_entry.id   AF-B1W4T2-F1
#
_cell.length_a   1.000
_cell.length_b   1.000
_cell.length_c   1.000
_cell.angle_alpha   90.00
_cell.angle_beta   90.00
_cell.angle_gamma   90.00
#
_symmetry.space_group_name_H-M   'P 1'
#
loop_
_entity.id
_entity.type
_entity.pdbx_description
1 polymer ?
#
loop_
_entity_poly.entity_id
_entity_poly.type
_entity_poly.pdbx_seq_one_letter_code
_entity_poly.pdbx_strand_id
1 'polypeptide(L)' 'MFKAGQEVLIVSCEDDPRAAGRTGRIVDEVPPGPLTEGRWTVRRIGLLIGPVLCHTSELRLA' A
#
# COMPACT_ATOMS: atom_id res chain seq x y z
N MET A 1 -4.84 11.87 0.31
CA MET A 1 -5.53 10.68 -0.22
C MET A 1 -4.80 10.25 -1.48
N PHE A 2 -4.60 8.95 -1.70
CA PHE A 2 -3.86 8.45 -2.86
C PHE A 2 -4.79 8.23 -4.06
N LYS A 3 -4.18 8.00 -5.24
CA LYS A 3 -4.87 7.68 -6.49
C LYS A 3 -4.35 6.36 -7.06
N ALA A 4 -5.18 5.65 -7.82
CA ALA A 4 -4.74 4.50 -8.59
C ALA A 4 -3.50 4.82 -9.44
N GLY A 5 -2.54 3.90 -9.46
CA GLY A 5 -1.26 4.03 -10.14
C GLY A 5 -0.21 4.89 -9.44
N GLN A 6 -0.58 5.63 -8.38
CA GLN A 6 0.34 6.48 -7.64
C GLN A 6 1.40 5.65 -6.95
N GLU A 7 2.66 6.06 -7.10
CA GLU A 7 3.78 5.44 -6.43
C GLU A 7 3.88 5.92 -4.99
N VAL A 8 4.10 4.98 -4.08
CA VAL A 8 4.16 5.22 -2.64
C VAL A 8 5.32 4.46 -2.02
N LEU A 9 5.94 5.06 -1.01
CA LEU A 9 6.85 4.41 -0.09
C LEU A 9 6.04 3.79 1.06
N ILE A 10 6.28 2.52 1.32
CA ILE A 10 5.72 1.79 2.47
C ILE A 10 6.67 2.01 3.65
N VAL A 11 6.28 2.80 4.65
CA VAL A 11 7.13 3.09 5.83
C VAL A 11 6.96 2.06 6.95
N SER A 12 5.81 1.40 6.97
CA SER A 12 5.46 0.23 7.79
C SER A 12 4.33 -0.49 7.08
N CYS A 13 4.04 -1.75 7.40
CA CYS A 13 2.81 -2.40 6.94
C CYS A 13 2.51 -3.59 7.85
N GLU A 14 1.38 -3.54 8.55
CA GLU A 14 0.95 -4.62 9.45
C GLU A 14 0.64 -5.93 8.70
N ASP A 15 0.11 -5.84 7.47
CA ASP A 15 -0.25 -6.99 6.64
C ASP A 15 0.98 -7.83 6.25
N ASP A 16 2.08 -7.18 5.87
CA ASP A 16 3.39 -7.85 5.69
C ASP A 16 4.54 -6.90 6.08
N PRO A 17 5.20 -7.13 7.22
CA PRO A 17 6.32 -6.30 7.70
C PRO A 17 7.50 -6.22 6.72
N ARG A 18 7.65 -7.19 5.80
CA ARG A 18 8.73 -7.21 4.80
C ARG A 18 8.55 -6.15 3.71
N ALA A 19 7.35 -5.55 3.62
CA ALA A 19 7.05 -4.47 2.69
C ALA A 19 7.65 -3.12 3.13
N ALA A 20 7.97 -2.95 4.42
CA ALA A 20 8.56 -1.71 4.93
C ALA A 20 9.88 -1.37 4.22
N GLY A 21 10.05 -0.10 3.86
CA GLY A 21 11.20 0.42 3.12
C GLY A 21 11.14 0.22 1.61
N ARG A 22 10.09 -0.40 1.06
CA ARG A 22 9.92 -0.63 -0.37
C ARG A 22 8.94 0.37 -0.98
N THR A 23 9.11 0.64 -2.26
CA THR A 23 8.11 1.38 -3.05
C THR A 23 7.14 0.42 -3.73
N GLY A 24 5.93 0.90 -3.98
CA GLY A 24 4.90 0.18 -4.70
C GLY A 24 3.88 1.14 -5.29
N ARG A 25 2.81 0.61 -5.87
CA ARG A 25 1.75 1.39 -6.51
C ARG A 25 0.38 1.08 -5.94
N ILE A 26 -0.39 2.13 -5.69
CA ILE A 26 -1.78 2.04 -5.29
C ILE A 26 -2.59 1.45 -6.42
N VAL A 27 -3.42 0.48 -6.12
CA VAL A 27 -4.31 -0.16 -7.11
C VAL A 27 -5.73 0.38 -6.99
N ASP A 28 -6.14 0.83 -5.80
CA ASP A 28 -7.51 1.22 -5.55
C ASP A 28 -7.89 2.51 -6.29
N GLU A 29 -9.02 2.48 -6.99
CA GLU A 29 -9.58 3.63 -7.71
C GLU A 29 -10.35 4.57 -6.77
N VAL A 30 -10.78 4.05 -5.62
CA VAL A 30 -11.53 4.76 -4.59
C VAL A 30 -10.84 4.62 -3.24
N PRO A 31 -11.15 5.50 -2.27
CA PRO A 31 -10.59 5.40 -0.92
C PRO A 31 -10.95 4.07 -0.24
N PRO A 32 -10.07 3.56 0.64
CA PRO A 32 -10.34 2.39 1.45
C PRO A 32 -11.63 2.48 2.24
N GLY A 33 -12.31 1.34 2.37
CA GLY A 33 -13.58 1.23 3.08
C GLY A 33 -13.60 0.04 4.03
N PRO A 34 -14.77 -0.31 4.59
CA PRO A 34 -14.90 -1.40 5.56
C PRO A 34 -14.43 -2.76 5.02
N LEU A 35 -14.58 -3.01 3.72
CA LEU A 35 -14.17 -4.28 3.08
C LEU A 35 -12.65 -4.46 3.01
N THR A 36 -11.87 -3.37 3.10
CA THR A 36 -10.40 -3.41 3.19
C THR A 36 -9.92 -2.96 4.57
N GLU A 37 -10.83 -2.88 5.56
CA GLU A 37 -10.54 -2.36 6.91
C GLU A 37 -9.86 -0.98 6.91
N GLY A 38 -10.16 -0.14 5.92
CA GLY A 38 -9.54 1.18 5.79
C GLY A 38 -8.11 1.18 5.23
N ARG A 39 -7.65 0.05 4.68
CA ARG A 39 -6.30 -0.11 4.09
C ARG A 39 -6.30 0.01 2.57
N TRP A 40 -5.21 0.55 2.03
CA TRP A 40 -4.90 0.65 0.62
C TRP A 40 -4.20 -0.60 0.11
N THR A 41 -4.59 -1.07 -1.06
CA THR A 41 -3.91 -2.13 -1.80
C THR A 41 -2.69 -1.54 -2.53
N VAL A 42 -1.50 -1.98 -2.13
CA VAL A 42 -0.23 -1.64 -2.79
C VAL A 42 0.30 -2.86 -3.54
N ARG A 43 0.71 -2.69 -4.80
CA ARG A 43 1.33 -3.74 -5.63
C ARG A 43 2.69 -3.30 -6.16
N ARG A 44 3.38 -4.24 -6.84
CA ARG A 44 4.71 -4.04 -7.44
C ARG A 44 5.80 -3.69 -6.40
N ILE A 45 5.72 -4.34 -5.25
CA ILE A 45 6.60 -4.14 -4.08
C ILE A 45 7.88 -5.00 -4.18
N GLY A 46 7.82 -6.09 -4.95
CA GLY A 46 8.95 -6.96 -5.23
C GLY A 46 8.52 -8.25 -5.89
N LEU A 47 9.49 -9.09 -6.28
CA LEU A 47 9.21 -10.38 -6.90
C LEU A 47 8.63 -11.42 -5.91
N LEU A 48 9.03 -11.32 -4.63
CA LEU A 48 8.72 -12.30 -3.57
C LEU A 48 7.70 -11.79 -2.55
N ILE A 49 7.16 -10.60 -2.75
CA ILE A 49 6.17 -9.98 -1.86
C ILE A 49 4.93 -9.72 -2.71
N GLY A 50 3.82 -10.31 -2.28
CA GLY A 50 2.52 -10.12 -2.93
C GLY A 50 2.01 -8.68 -2.77
N PRO A 51 0.79 -8.41 -3.25
CA PRO A 51 0.06 -7.21 -2.86
C PRO A 51 -0.07 -7.16 -1.33
N VAL A 52 -0.04 -5.95 -0.76
CA VAL A 52 -0.27 -5.75 0.67
C VAL A 52 -1.34 -4.70 0.90
N LEU A 53 -1.98 -4.77 2.06
CA LEU A 53 -2.96 -3.82 2.56
C LEU A 53 -2.33 -2.96 3.67
N CYS A 54 -2.06 -1.68 3.40
CA CYS A 54 -1.51 -0.76 4.41
C CYS A 54 -2.43 0.44 4.66
N HIS A 55 -2.50 0.91 5.90
CA HIS A 55 -3.19 2.13 6.29
C HIS A 55 -2.57 3.36 5.63
N THR A 56 -3.33 4.45 5.56
CA THR A 56 -2.81 5.72 5.02
C THR A 56 -1.59 6.23 5.82
N SER A 57 -1.56 5.98 7.14
CA SER A 57 -0.44 6.35 8.02
C SER A 57 0.83 5.56 7.75
N GLU A 58 0.72 4.40 7.12
CA GLU A 58 1.80 3.48 6.78
C GLU A 58 2.45 3.78 5.42
N LEU A 59 1.90 4.76 4.68
CA LEU A 59 2.32 5.11 3.31
C LEU A 59 2.76 6.57 3.19
N ARG A 60 3.73 6.84 2.32
CA ARG A 60 4.17 8.19 1.92
C ARG A 60 4.26 8.27 0.41
N LEU A 61 4.17 9.48 -0.13
CA LEU A 61 4.48 9.70 -1.54
C LEU A 61 5.97 9.40 -1.77
N ALA A 62 6.25 8.63 -2.81
CA ALA A 62 7.61 8.35 -3.29
C ALA A 62 8.04 9.39 -4.33
#